data_AF-A0A2V5QRS0-F1
#
_entry.id   AF-A0A2V5QRS0-F1
#
_cell.length_a   1.000
_cell.length_b   1.000
_cell.length_c   1.000
_cell.angle_alpha   90.00
_cell.angle_beta   90.00
_cell.angle_gamma   90.00
#
_symmetry.space_group_name_H-M   'P 1'
#
loop_
_entity.id
_entity.type
_entity.pdbx_description
1 polymer ?
#
loop_
_entity_poly.entity_id
_entity_poly.type
_entity_poly.pdbx_seq_one_letter_code
_entity_poly.pdbx_strand_id
1 'polypeptide(L)'
;MFARGYGTGKAPIELLTIWTELMLAAFGIECLVKAIWLKQGHQLARDGKYIPIVQNEGHRLVPLCRAVGINMDAREQDALERISIIGRTIGRYPIARRAYEMRVGQFHKHTGSSISWSSDDDRIIESLVTRLKVMLR
;
A
#
# COMPACT_ATOMS: atom_id res chain seq x y z
N MET A 1 -20.47 -42.68 -9.90
CA MET A 1 -21.38 -41.66 -9.34
C MET A 1 -20.95 -41.40 -7.90
N PHE A 2 -20.15 -40.35 -7.66
CA PHE A 2 -19.76 -39.94 -6.31
C PHE A 2 -20.00 -38.43 -6.20
N ALA A 3 -21.05 -38.05 -5.48
CA ALA A 3 -21.31 -36.66 -5.12
C ALA A 3 -20.42 -36.31 -3.92
N ARG A 4 -19.32 -35.58 -4.16
CA ARG A 4 -18.60 -34.88 -3.08
C ARG A 4 -19.43 -33.65 -2.73
N GLY A 5 -20.00 -33.66 -1.53
CA GLY A 5 -20.63 -32.47 -0.95
C GLY A 5 -19.60 -31.35 -0.83
N TYR A 6 -19.83 -30.25 -1.55
CA TYR A 6 -19.18 -28.99 -1.25
C TYR A 6 -19.74 -28.49 0.08
N GLY A 7 -18.93 -28.58 1.13
CA GLY A 7 -19.24 -27.94 2.40
C GLY A 7 -19.38 -26.43 2.18
N THR A 8 -20.50 -25.87 2.60
CA THR A 8 -20.78 -24.42 2.65
C THR A 8 -19.98 -23.77 3.78
N GLY A 9 -18.66 -23.95 3.79
CA GLY A 9 -17.77 -23.24 4.71
C GLY A 9 -17.64 -21.80 4.21
N LYS A 10 -18.21 -20.83 4.92
CA LYS A 10 -17.87 -19.43 4.71
C LYS A 10 -16.35 -19.31 4.86
N ALA A 11 -15.69 -18.65 3.91
CA ALA A 11 -14.26 -18.38 4.03
C ALA A 11 -13.99 -17.69 5.39
N PRO A 12 -12.91 -18.07 6.11
CA PRO A 12 -12.48 -17.39 7.32
C PRO A 12 -12.51 -15.87 7.16
N ILE A 13 -12.96 -15.14 8.19
CA ILE A 13 -13.15 -13.68 8.12
C ILE A 13 -11.84 -12.95 7.80
N GLU A 14 -10.72 -13.53 8.25
CA GLU A 14 -9.35 -13.07 8.00
C GLU A 14 -9.01 -13.07 6.49
N LEU A 15 -9.54 -14.03 5.74
CA LEU A 15 -9.41 -14.06 4.28
C LEU A 15 -10.30 -13.01 3.59
N LEU A 16 -11.31 -12.50 4.28
CA LEU A 16 -12.19 -11.43 3.77
C LEU A 16 -11.62 -10.04 4.03
N THR A 17 -10.79 -9.86 5.06
CA THR A 17 -10.31 -8.53 5.50
C THR A 17 -8.88 -8.21 5.10
N ILE A 18 -8.07 -9.19 4.73
CA ILE A 18 -6.62 -8.99 4.45
C ILE A 18 -6.34 -7.82 3.49
N TRP A 19 -7.10 -7.67 2.41
CA TRP A 19 -6.89 -6.57 1.46
C TRP A 19 -7.20 -5.19 2.05
N THR A 20 -8.21 -5.13 2.92
CA THR A 20 -8.59 -3.91 3.64
C THR A 20 -7.55 -3.57 4.70
N GLU A 21 -7.01 -4.57 5.41
CA GLU A 21 -5.93 -4.39 6.38
C GLU A 21 -4.68 -3.84 5.71
N LEU A 22 -4.28 -4.41 4.58
CA LEU A 22 -3.14 -3.93 3.79
C LEU A 22 -3.36 -2.51 3.23
N MET A 23 -4.60 -2.17 2.83
CA MET A 23 -4.95 -0.80 2.46
C MET A 23 -4.78 0.16 3.64
N LEU A 24 -5.27 -0.20 4.83
CA LEU A 24 -5.16 0.63 6.02
C LEU A 24 -3.70 0.80 6.43
N ALA A 25 -2.88 -0.26 6.30
CA ALA A 25 -1.43 -0.17 6.49
C ALA A 25 -0.79 0.80 5.49
N ALA A 26 -1.16 0.75 4.20
CA ALA A 26 -0.67 1.70 3.20
C ALA A 26 -0.99 3.16 3.58
N PHE A 27 -2.23 3.45 4.02
CA PHE A 27 -2.59 4.81 4.47
C PHE A 27 -1.89 5.19 5.77
N GLY A 28 -1.68 4.24 6.68
CA GLY A 28 -0.88 4.46 7.89
C GLY A 28 0.55 4.89 7.55
N ILE A 29 1.20 4.21 6.59
CA ILE A 29 2.52 4.60 6.09
C ILE A 29 2.48 5.98 5.46
N GLU A 30 1.50 6.27 4.61
CA GLU A 30 1.33 7.59 3.98
C GLU A 30 1.22 8.71 5.04
N CYS A 31 0.44 8.48 6.11
CA CYS A 31 0.32 9.40 7.23
C CYS A 31 1.66 9.62 7.95
N LEU A 32 2.45 8.56 8.19
CA LEU A 32 3.78 8.69 8.79
C LEU A 32 4.73 9.50 7.90
N VAL A 33 4.74 9.24 6.60
CA VAL A 33 5.57 9.99 5.63
C VAL A 33 5.16 11.47 5.60
N LYS A 34 3.85 11.76 5.60
CA LYS A 34 3.30 13.12 5.70
C LYS A 34 3.66 13.81 7.02
N ALA A 35 3.64 13.09 8.13
CA ALA A 35 4.07 13.63 9.41
C ALA A 35 5.56 13.98 9.41
N ILE A 36 6.42 13.18 8.77
CA ILE A 36 7.85 13.48 8.63
C ILE A 36 8.05 14.75 7.78
N TRP A 37 7.32 14.88 6.67
CA TRP A 37 7.32 16.09 5.84
C TRP A 37 6.96 17.35 6.64
N LEU A 38 5.93 17.28 7.48
CA LEU A 38 5.57 18.37 8.39
C LEU A 38 6.64 18.65 9.45
N LYS A 39 7.24 17.60 10.02
CA LYS A 39 8.34 17.72 11.01
C LYS A 39 9.56 18.43 10.41
N GLN A 40 9.83 18.25 9.12
CA GLN A 40 10.89 18.94 8.38
C GLN A 40 10.58 20.43 8.11
N GLY A 41 9.42 20.94 8.55
CA GLY A 41 9.02 22.35 8.38
C GLY A 41 8.26 22.64 7.09
N HIS A 42 7.92 21.62 6.31
CA HIS A 42 7.07 21.78 5.13
C HIS A 42 5.58 21.87 5.51
N GLN A 43 4.75 22.19 4.52
CA GLN A 43 3.30 22.34 4.69
C GLN A 43 2.55 21.31 3.84
N LEU A 44 1.41 20.84 4.35
CA LEU A 44 0.42 20.05 3.62
C LEU A 44 -0.89 20.80 3.41
N ALA A 45 -1.02 21.99 3.99
CA ALA A 45 -2.17 22.86 3.76
C ALA A 45 -1.73 24.32 3.81
N ARG A 46 -2.32 25.13 2.95
CA ARG A 46 -2.19 26.60 2.93
C ARG A 46 -3.49 27.20 2.42
N ASP A 47 -3.96 28.26 3.06
CA ASP A 47 -5.20 28.97 2.69
C ASP A 47 -6.41 28.04 2.53
N GLY A 48 -6.56 27.09 3.46
CA GLY A 48 -7.66 26.10 3.44
C GLY A 48 -7.57 25.04 2.33
N LYS A 49 -6.47 24.99 1.58
CA LYS A 49 -6.26 24.04 0.47
C LYS A 49 -5.14 23.06 0.80
N TYR A 50 -5.32 21.82 0.37
CA TYR A 50 -4.28 20.78 0.45
C TYR A 50 -3.13 21.10 -0.52
N ILE A 51 -1.89 21.01 -0.02
CA ILE A 51 -0.67 21.06 -0.81
C ILE A 51 -0.10 19.63 -0.86
N PRO A 52 -0.11 18.96 -2.01
CA PRO A 52 0.46 17.63 -2.12
C PRO A 52 1.99 17.66 -2.02
N ILE A 53 2.59 16.61 -1.47
CA ILE A 53 4.06 16.46 -1.43
C ILE A 53 4.61 16.30 -2.85
N VAL A 54 3.90 15.52 -3.68
CA VAL A 54 4.20 15.34 -5.10
C VAL A 54 2.93 15.53 -5.94
N GLN A 55 3.06 16.13 -7.13
CA GLN A 55 1.92 16.23 -8.03
C GLN A 55 1.41 14.83 -8.42
N ASN A 56 0.08 14.67 -8.49
CA ASN A 56 -0.56 13.40 -8.79
C ASN A 56 -0.12 12.24 -7.89
N GLU A 57 0.14 12.52 -6.60
CA GLU A 57 0.56 11.57 -5.57
C GLU A 57 -0.20 10.25 -5.64
N GLY A 58 -1.53 10.33 -5.66
CA GLY A 58 -2.41 9.20 -5.92
C GLY A 58 -2.07 7.97 -5.07
N HIS A 59 -1.74 8.17 -3.79
CA HIS A 59 -1.34 7.13 -2.83
C HIS A 59 -0.14 6.28 -3.24
N ARG A 60 0.81 6.85 -3.98
CA ARG A 60 2.07 6.18 -4.36
C ARG A 60 3.13 6.43 -3.29
N LEU A 61 3.43 5.41 -2.48
CA LEU A 61 4.33 5.55 -1.34
C LEU A 61 5.81 5.76 -1.73
N VAL A 62 6.31 5.08 -2.77
CA VAL A 62 7.72 5.24 -3.18
C VAL A 62 8.06 6.69 -3.60
N PRO A 63 7.29 7.35 -4.49
CA PRO A 63 7.49 8.77 -4.78
C PRO A 63 7.44 9.68 -3.56
N LEU A 64 6.52 9.41 -2.62
CA LEU A 64 6.42 10.17 -1.38
C LEU A 64 7.66 10.04 -0.51
N CYS A 65 8.09 8.81 -0.24
CA CYS A 65 9.31 8.53 0.52
C CYS A 65 10.53 9.22 -0.12
N ARG A 66 10.67 9.16 -1.46
CA ARG A 66 11.75 9.85 -2.17
C ARG A 66 11.70 11.36 -2.01
N ALA A 67 10.51 11.98 -2.12
CA ALA A 67 10.35 13.43 -1.96
C ALA A 67 10.68 13.90 -0.53
N VAL A 68 10.39 13.08 0.47
CA VAL A 68 10.70 13.34 1.90
C VAL A 68 12.18 13.04 2.25
N GLY A 69 12.93 12.39 1.35
CA GLY A 69 14.32 12.01 1.58
C GLY A 69 14.48 10.73 2.41
N ILE A 70 13.48 9.86 2.43
CA ILE A 70 13.54 8.55 3.10
C ILE A 70 14.27 7.57 2.18
N ASN A 71 15.46 7.13 2.60
CA ASN A 71 16.23 6.11 1.89
C ASN A 71 15.53 4.76 1.99
N MET A 72 15.36 4.10 0.84
CA MET A 72 14.75 2.78 0.72
C MET A 72 15.66 1.85 -0.08
N ASP A 73 15.87 0.64 0.42
CA ASP A 73 16.50 -0.40 -0.39
C ASP A 73 15.55 -0.94 -1.48
N ALA A 74 16.05 -1.83 -2.35
CA ALA A 74 15.24 -2.38 -3.44
C ALA A 74 14.02 -3.18 -2.94
N ARG A 75 14.14 -3.89 -1.81
CA ARG A 75 13.07 -4.71 -1.25
C ARG A 75 11.97 -3.86 -0.64
N GLU A 76 12.35 -2.81 0.09
CA GLU A 76 11.43 -1.81 0.62
C GLU A 76 10.68 -1.10 -0.49
N GLN A 77 11.36 -0.74 -1.58
CA GLN A 77 10.73 -0.15 -2.76
C GLN A 77 9.68 -1.08 -3.36
N ASP A 78 10.02 -2.35 -3.60
CA ASP A 78 9.10 -3.33 -4.17
C ASP A 78 7.87 -3.58 -3.28
N ALA A 79 8.08 -3.74 -1.96
CA ALA A 79 6.99 -3.92 -1.00
C ALA A 79 6.07 -2.68 -0.93
N LEU A 80 6.64 -1.48 -0.95
CA LEU A 80 5.88 -0.23 -0.97
C LEU A 80 5.11 -0.03 -2.28
N GLU A 81 5.68 -0.39 -3.43
CA GLU A 81 4.94 -0.35 -4.70
C GLU A 81 3.75 -1.31 -4.66
N ARG A 82 3.95 -2.52 -4.13
CA ARG A 82 2.90 -3.53 -4.02
C ARG A 82 1.77 -3.11 -3.08
N ILE A 83 2.09 -2.63 -1.87
CA ILE A 83 1.07 -2.17 -0.93
C ILE A 83 0.36 -0.90 -1.43
N SER A 84 1.06 -0.03 -2.17
CA SER A 84 0.45 1.12 -2.86
C SER A 84 -0.56 0.68 -3.90
N ILE A 85 -0.28 -0.39 -4.66
CA ILE A 85 -1.24 -0.93 -5.63
C ILE A 85 -2.46 -1.49 -4.90
N ILE A 86 -2.26 -2.29 -3.85
CA ILE A 86 -3.36 -2.87 -3.05
C ILE A 86 -4.26 -1.77 -2.47
N GLY A 87 -3.68 -0.75 -1.83
CA GLY A 87 -4.42 0.34 -1.20
C GLY A 87 -5.21 1.25 -2.17
N ARG A 88 -4.92 1.16 -3.47
CA ARG A 88 -5.62 1.91 -4.54
C ARG A 88 -6.62 1.06 -5.32
N THR A 89 -6.57 -0.26 -5.17
CA THR A 89 -7.35 -1.21 -5.97
C THR A 89 -8.19 -2.12 -5.08
N ILE A 90 -7.79 -3.38 -4.93
CA ILE A 90 -8.55 -4.45 -4.29
C ILE A 90 -8.88 -4.16 -2.82
N GLY A 91 -8.05 -3.39 -2.12
CA GLY A 91 -8.32 -3.00 -0.75
C GLY A 91 -9.46 -1.99 -0.60
N ARG A 92 -9.76 -1.20 -1.63
CA ARG A 92 -10.90 -0.25 -1.65
C ARG A 92 -12.16 -0.87 -2.25
N TYR A 93 -11.98 -1.68 -3.27
CA TYR A 93 -13.08 -2.27 -4.04
C TYR A 93 -12.72 -3.74 -4.34
N PRO A 94 -13.45 -4.72 -3.75
CA PRO A 94 -13.22 -6.14 -4.02
C PRO A 94 -13.35 -6.49 -5.51
N ILE A 95 -14.10 -5.69 -6.26
CA ILE A 95 -14.23 -5.75 -7.72
C ILE A 95 -13.64 -4.46 -8.28
N ALA A 96 -12.59 -4.58 -9.09
CA ALA A 96 -11.92 -3.41 -9.65
C ALA A 96 -12.88 -2.60 -10.55
N ARG A 97 -12.79 -1.26 -10.49
CA ARG A 97 -13.75 -0.37 -11.16
C ARG A 97 -13.53 -0.31 -12.67
N ARG A 98 -12.31 -0.60 -13.13
CA ARG A 98 -11.94 -0.57 -14.54
C ARG A 98 -11.23 -1.86 -14.94
N ALA A 99 -11.48 -2.36 -16.15
CA ALA A 99 -10.91 -3.63 -16.62
C ALA A 99 -9.36 -3.65 -16.58
N TYR A 100 -8.68 -2.52 -16.80
CA TYR A 100 -7.21 -2.46 -16.67
C TYR A 100 -6.74 -2.55 -15.21
N GLU A 101 -7.59 -2.21 -14.24
CA GLU A 101 -7.37 -2.43 -12.80
C GLU A 101 -7.67 -3.88 -12.40
N MET A 102 -8.25 -4.70 -13.29
CA MET A 102 -8.24 -6.17 -13.16
C MET A 102 -7.04 -6.78 -13.90
N ARG A 103 -6.47 -6.10 -14.90
CA ARG A 103 -5.19 -6.42 -15.54
C ARG A 103 -4.00 -6.05 -14.65
N VAL A 104 -4.10 -6.24 -13.35
CA VAL A 104 -3.05 -5.87 -12.39
C VAL A 104 -1.74 -6.64 -12.59
N GLY A 105 -1.76 -7.68 -13.43
CA GLY A 105 -0.56 -8.27 -14.02
C GLY A 105 0.30 -7.31 -14.87
N GLN A 106 -0.12 -6.06 -15.12
CA GLN A 106 0.69 -5.07 -15.86
C GLN A 106 1.30 -3.94 -15.01
N PHE A 107 1.10 -3.94 -13.68
CA PHE A 107 1.69 -2.91 -12.80
C PHE A 107 3.06 -3.28 -12.22
N HIS A 108 3.59 -4.46 -12.52
CA HIS A 108 5.04 -4.71 -12.45
C HIS A 108 5.61 -4.63 -13.87
N LYS A 109 6.43 -3.61 -14.15
CA LYS A 109 7.24 -3.57 -15.38
C LYS A 109 8.25 -4.73 -15.48
N HIS A 110 8.34 -5.59 -14.46
CA HIS A 110 9.36 -6.63 -14.38
C HIS A 110 8.87 -8.08 -14.22
N THR A 111 7.59 -8.39 -13.94
CA THR A 111 7.24 -9.79 -13.60
C THR A 111 5.89 -10.35 -14.06
N GLY A 112 4.94 -9.55 -14.54
CA GLY A 112 3.67 -10.11 -15.06
C GLY A 112 2.83 -10.92 -14.06
N SER A 113 3.11 -10.88 -12.75
CA SER A 113 2.45 -11.75 -11.77
C SER A 113 1.16 -11.16 -11.20
N SER A 114 0.29 -12.04 -10.71
CA SER A 114 -0.86 -11.68 -9.85
C SER A 114 -0.40 -10.84 -8.66
N ILE A 115 -1.26 -9.92 -8.19
CA ILE A 115 -1.06 -9.29 -6.87
C ILE A 115 -0.97 -10.42 -5.84
N SER A 116 0.12 -10.46 -5.09
CA SER A 116 0.33 -11.34 -3.96
C SER A 116 0.84 -10.52 -2.78
N TRP A 117 0.60 -10.97 -1.57
CA TRP A 117 1.22 -10.41 -0.37
C TRP A 117 1.73 -11.58 0.46
N SER A 118 2.96 -11.48 0.96
CA SER A 118 3.63 -12.55 1.70
C SER A 118 4.07 -12.10 3.08
N SER A 119 4.40 -13.05 3.95
CA SER A 119 4.96 -12.76 5.28
C SER A 119 6.31 -12.05 5.23
N ASP A 120 7.07 -12.20 4.14
CA ASP A 120 8.27 -11.40 3.92
C ASP A 120 7.94 -9.92 3.67
N ASP A 121 6.83 -9.64 2.97
CA ASP A 121 6.35 -8.27 2.76
C ASP A 121 5.90 -7.64 4.08
N ASP A 122 5.22 -8.41 4.95
CA ASP A 122 4.86 -7.97 6.30
C ASP A 122 6.09 -7.52 7.07
N ARG A 123 7.12 -8.38 7.13
CA ARG A 123 8.37 -8.08 7.86
C ARG A 123 9.10 -6.86 7.31
N ILE A 124 9.14 -6.69 5.98
CA ILE A 124 9.75 -5.52 5.34
C ILE A 124 9.00 -4.25 5.72
N ILE A 125 7.66 -4.26 5.63
CA ILE A 125 6.83 -3.10 5.97
C ILE A 125 6.90 -2.75 7.45
N GLU A 126 6.85 -3.75 8.34
CA GLU A 126 6.96 -3.53 9.78
C GLU A 126 8.31 -2.90 10.18
N SER A 127 9.40 -3.36 9.55
CA SER A 127 10.74 -2.78 9.74
C SER A 127 10.77 -1.33 9.28
N LEU A 128 10.25 -1.04 8.09
CA LEU A 128 10.14 0.31 7.57
C LEU A 128 9.30 1.21 8.48
N VAL A 129 8.11 0.77 8.91
CA VAL A 129 7.22 1.52 9.81
C VAL A 129 7.92 1.83 11.13
N THR A 130 8.67 0.89 11.68
CA THR A 130 9.46 1.10 12.89
C THR A 130 10.49 2.21 12.68
N ARG A 131 11.20 2.18 11.55
CA ARG A 131 12.16 3.23 11.17
C ARG A 131 11.49 4.60 10.99
N LEU A 132 10.35 4.68 10.33
CA LEU A 132 9.58 5.92 10.17
C LEU A 132 9.12 6.49 11.52
N LYS A 133 8.66 5.64 12.44
CA LYS A 133 8.27 6.06 13.80
C LYS A 133 9.45 6.63 14.59
N VAL A 134 10.65 6.09 14.40
CA VAL A 134 11.87 6.64 15.02
C VAL A 134 12.19 8.03 14.46
N MET A 135 12.07 8.24 13.14
CA MET A 135 12.29 9.56 12.53
C MET A 135 11.33 10.65 13.05
N LEU A 136 10.15 10.26 13.53
CA LEU A 136 9.17 11.18 14.10
C LEU A 136 9.44 11.56 15.56
N ARG A 137 10.18 10.74 16.32
CA ARG A 137 10.63 11.10 17.67
C ARG A 137 11.68 12.20 17.62
#